data_AF-A0A954P422-F1
#
_entry.id   AF-A0A954P422-F1
#
_cell.length_a   1.000
_cell.length_b   1.000
_cell.length_c   1.000
_cell.angle_alpha   90.00
_cell.angle_beta   90.00
_cell.angle_gamma   90.00
#
_symmetry.space_group_name_H-M   'P 1'
#
loop_
_entity.id
_entity.type
_entity.pdbx_description
1 polymer ?
#
loop_
_entity_poly.entity_id
_entity_poly.type
_entity_poly.pdbx_seq_one_letter_code
_entity_poly.pdbx_strand_id
1 'polypeptide(L)'
;MNIFNTRLMLLTITLRIFGCSSDSADDEYRRLVEDLSRQQVAQQEALIQQSQDLTEASKQLVDADATARRELSEMQSRLQQEFASGRQSIDGQRQKLDNERREIATQRHRDPLIATALLQTVTLIVAALPLVLLLLLIRATRNEPVQLPLAELLVEDLVAEKPLLFPGPVSPQRALISPDEPAESPDTPDVGEPSDRPTGSDPET
;
A
#
# COMPACT_ATOMS: atom_id res chain seq x y z
N MET A 1 -51.71 49.16 81.73
CA MET A 1 -50.50 49.08 80.88
C MET A 1 -49.36 49.98 81.39
N ASN A 2 -49.23 50.22 82.71
CA ASN A 2 -48.21 51.15 83.25
C ASN A 2 -47.13 50.46 84.11
N ILE A 3 -47.39 49.25 84.61
CA ILE A 3 -46.48 48.48 85.48
C ILE A 3 -45.36 47.79 84.66
N PHE A 4 -45.67 47.35 83.44
CA PHE A 4 -44.67 46.74 82.55
C PHE A 4 -43.62 47.75 82.08
N ASN A 5 -44.04 48.98 81.73
CA ASN A 5 -43.10 50.04 81.35
C ASN A 5 -42.22 50.51 82.52
N THR A 6 -42.74 50.57 83.75
CA THR A 6 -41.92 50.96 84.92
C THR A 6 -40.90 49.89 85.28
N ARG A 7 -41.24 48.59 85.17
CA ARG A 7 -40.31 47.48 85.38
C ARG A 7 -39.26 47.39 84.27
N LEU A 8 -39.65 47.62 83.01
CA LEU A 8 -38.72 47.69 81.87
C LEU A 8 -37.76 48.87 82.04
N MET A 9 -38.26 50.05 82.46
CA MET A 9 -37.42 51.22 82.68
C MET A 9 -36.44 50.98 83.84
N LEU A 10 -36.90 50.42 84.96
CA LEU A 10 -36.03 50.07 86.09
C LEU A 10 -34.95 49.05 85.69
N LEU A 11 -35.28 48.04 84.88
CA LEU A 11 -34.31 47.07 84.37
C LEU A 11 -33.28 47.72 83.44
N THR A 12 -33.71 48.62 82.56
CA THR A 12 -32.77 49.35 81.69
C THR A 12 -31.88 50.30 82.47
N ILE A 13 -32.39 50.91 83.54
CA ILE A 13 -31.63 51.82 84.41
C ILE A 13 -30.60 51.04 85.23
N THR A 14 -30.96 49.90 85.82
CA THR A 14 -29.99 49.09 86.60
C THR A 14 -28.93 48.45 85.70
N LEU A 15 -29.29 48.04 84.47
CA LEU A 15 -28.34 47.52 83.48
C LEU A 15 -27.32 48.59 83.03
N ARG A 16 -27.73 49.87 82.98
CA ARG A 16 -26.84 51.00 82.67
C ARG A 16 -25.91 51.34 83.83
N ILE A 17 -26.37 51.20 85.07
CA ILE A 17 -25.58 51.57 86.26
C ILE A 17 -24.51 50.50 86.57
N PHE A 18 -24.81 49.21 86.38
CA PHE A 18 -23.81 48.15 86.56
C PHE A 18 -22.82 48.00 85.40
N GLY A 19 -23.11 48.57 84.23
CA GLY A 19 -22.28 48.45 83.02
C GLY A 19 -21.20 49.51 82.82
N CYS A 20 -21.07 50.49 83.73
CA CYS A 20 -20.21 51.67 83.52
C CYS A 20 -19.32 52.00 84.74
N SER A 21 -18.58 51.03 85.25
CA SER A 21 -17.37 51.29 86.06
C SER A 21 -16.11 50.76 85.36
N SER A 22 -16.03 50.95 84.03
CA SER A 22 -14.94 50.47 83.17
C SER A 22 -13.75 51.45 83.05
N ASP A 23 -13.69 52.52 83.84
CA ASP A 23 -12.59 53.49 83.74
C ASP A 23 -11.24 52.90 84.21
N SER A 24 -11.24 51.97 85.18
CA SER A 24 -10.03 51.22 85.56
C SER A 24 -9.78 49.97 84.72
N ALA A 25 -10.75 49.55 83.89
CA ALA A 25 -10.63 48.39 83.03
C ALA A 25 -10.05 48.77 81.66
N ASP A 26 -10.39 49.95 81.15
CA ASP A 26 -9.90 50.46 79.86
C ASP A 26 -8.36 50.65 79.84
N ASP A 27 -7.76 51.01 80.97
CA ASP A 27 -6.30 51.13 81.11
C ASP A 27 -5.58 49.76 81.09
N GLU A 28 -6.20 48.71 81.64
CA GLU A 28 -5.65 47.36 81.62
C GLU A 28 -5.77 46.74 80.22
N TYR A 29 -6.93 46.89 79.56
CA TYR A 29 -7.13 46.44 78.18
C TYR A 29 -6.22 47.17 77.20
N ARG A 30 -5.98 48.48 77.37
CA ARG A 30 -5.06 49.24 76.54
C ARG A 30 -3.64 48.73 76.64
N ARG A 31 -3.16 48.42 77.85
CA ARG A 31 -1.83 47.83 78.05
C ARG A 31 -1.73 46.43 77.43
N LEU A 32 -2.77 45.62 77.56
CA LEU A 32 -2.81 44.27 77.01
C LEU A 32 -2.82 44.27 75.47
N VAL A 33 -3.55 45.20 74.84
CA VAL A 33 -3.52 45.42 73.39
C VAL A 33 -2.17 45.96 72.93
N GLU A 34 -1.56 46.87 73.70
CA GLU A 34 -0.24 47.41 73.37
C GLU A 34 0.84 46.31 73.45
N ASP A 35 0.82 45.46 74.47
CA ASP A 35 1.73 44.33 74.62
C ASP A 35 1.54 43.29 73.50
N LEU A 36 0.29 42.94 73.18
CA LEU A 36 -0.01 42.05 72.04
C LEU A 36 0.45 42.65 70.72
N SER A 37 0.27 43.95 70.51
CA SER A 37 0.70 44.63 69.28
C SER A 37 2.22 44.65 69.16
N ARG A 38 2.96 44.90 70.25
CA ARG A 38 4.42 44.86 70.28
C ARG A 38 4.95 43.46 69.99
N GLN A 39 4.30 42.45 70.57
CA GLN A 39 4.67 41.05 70.35
C GLN A 39 4.37 40.60 68.91
N GLN A 40 3.26 41.07 68.32
CA GLN A 40 2.93 40.84 66.92
C GLN A 40 3.89 41.54 65.96
N VAL A 41 4.32 42.76 66.25
CA VAL A 41 5.30 43.49 65.43
C VAL A 41 6.64 42.75 65.39
N ALA A 42 7.12 42.26 66.53
CA ALA A 42 8.36 41.48 66.60
C ALA A 42 8.25 40.13 65.85
N GLN A 43 7.09 39.48 65.85
CA GLN A 43 6.85 38.25 65.08
C GLN A 43 6.67 38.51 63.58
N GLN A 44 6.07 39.63 63.20
CA GLN A 44 5.87 40.00 61.81
C GLN A 44 7.20 40.25 61.09
N GLU A 45 8.22 40.78 61.78
CA GLU A 45 9.52 41.02 61.16
C GLU A 45 10.19 39.72 60.67
N ALA A 46 10.17 38.66 61.49
CA ALA A 46 10.67 37.35 61.09
C ALA A 46 9.81 36.71 59.98
N LEU A 47 8.49 36.88 60.03
CA LEU A 47 7.58 36.41 58.98
C LEU A 47 7.76 37.14 57.65
N ILE A 48 8.09 38.42 57.66
CA ILE A 48 8.34 39.22 56.46
C ILE A 48 9.59 38.71 55.74
N GLN A 49 10.67 38.45 56.48
CA GLN A 49 11.90 37.89 55.90
C GLN A 49 11.64 36.52 55.27
N GLN A 50 10.97 35.63 56.01
CA GLN A 50 10.62 34.30 55.48
C GLN A 50 9.66 34.37 54.28
N SER A 51 8.72 35.31 54.28
CA SER A 51 7.79 35.51 53.17
C SER A 51 8.50 36.05 51.92
N GLN A 52 9.54 36.88 52.08
CA GLN A 52 10.35 37.35 50.97
C GLN A 52 11.12 36.19 50.33
N ASP A 53 11.80 35.37 51.14
CA ASP A 53 12.53 34.19 50.66
C ASP A 53 11.60 33.19 49.94
N LEU A 54 10.42 32.93 50.51
CA LEU A 54 9.41 32.08 49.88
C LEU A 54 8.87 32.65 48.58
N THR A 55 8.71 33.97 48.49
CA THR A 55 8.24 34.64 47.27
C THR A 55 9.29 34.55 46.18
N GLU A 56 10.56 34.77 46.51
CA GLU A 56 11.66 34.64 45.57
C GLU A 56 11.83 33.21 45.08
N ALA A 57 11.79 32.22 45.98
CA ALA A 57 11.83 30.80 45.62
C ALA A 57 10.62 30.39 44.76
N SER A 58 9.41 30.87 45.09
CA SER A 58 8.21 30.59 44.31
C SER A 58 8.30 31.21 42.92
N LYS A 59 8.85 32.42 42.80
CA LYS A 59 9.07 33.07 41.50
C LYS A 59 10.04 32.26 40.63
N GLN A 60 11.17 31.84 41.19
CA GLN A 60 12.14 31.02 40.47
C GLN A 60 11.53 29.68 40.02
N LEU A 61 10.71 29.04 40.86
CA LEU A 61 10.04 27.80 40.51
C LEU A 61 9.00 27.99 39.40
N VAL A 62 8.23 29.08 39.43
CA VAL A 62 7.26 29.40 38.37
C VAL A 62 7.96 29.73 37.06
N ASP A 63 9.07 30.47 37.10
CA ASP A 63 9.85 30.75 35.89
C ASP A 63 10.45 29.47 35.30
N ALA A 64 10.93 28.56 36.15
CA ALA A 64 11.40 27.24 35.72
C ALA A 64 10.27 26.36 35.14
N ASP A 65 9.11 26.29 35.80
CA ASP A 65 7.94 25.54 35.30
C ASP A 65 7.41 26.12 33.99
N ALA A 66 7.32 27.45 33.88
CA ALA A 66 6.92 28.13 32.65
C ALA A 66 7.88 27.82 31.49
N THR A 67 9.18 27.77 31.77
CA THR A 67 10.19 27.41 30.78
C THR A 67 10.08 25.95 30.36
N ALA A 68 9.94 25.03 31.32
CA ALA A 68 9.76 23.61 31.05
C ALA A 68 8.49 23.34 30.21
N ARG A 69 7.38 24.02 30.51
CA ARG A 69 6.14 23.91 29.71
C ARG A 69 6.30 24.41 28.29
N ARG A 70 7.04 25.51 28.09
CA ARG A 70 7.34 26.03 26.75
C ARG A 70 8.18 25.02 25.97
N GLU A 71 9.25 24.51 26.57
CA GLU A 71 10.13 23.52 25.96
C GLU A 71 9.36 22.24 25.57
N LEU A 72 8.50 21.74 26.46
CA LEU A 72 7.63 20.59 26.16
C LEU A 72 6.68 20.88 25.01
N SER A 73 6.07 22.07 24.96
CA SER A 73 5.18 22.46 23.86
C SER A 73 5.91 22.57 22.52
N GLU A 74 7.14 23.09 22.54
CA GLU A 74 7.99 23.17 21.36
C GLU A 74 8.39 21.78 20.87
N MET A 75 8.83 20.89 21.77
CA MET A 75 9.15 19.50 21.42
C MET A 75 7.94 18.77 20.82
N GLN A 76 6.75 18.93 21.41
CA GLN A 76 5.51 18.35 20.87
C GLN A 76 5.21 18.89 19.47
N SER A 77 5.34 20.19 19.25
CA SER A 77 5.11 20.80 17.94
C SER A 77 6.09 20.29 16.88
N ARG A 78 7.36 20.13 17.23
CA ARG A 78 8.40 19.59 16.34
C ARG A 78 8.10 18.14 15.96
N LEU A 79 7.76 17.29 16.94
CA LEU A 79 7.38 15.91 16.68
C LEU A 79 6.15 15.83 15.75
N GLN A 80 5.13 16.65 15.99
CA GLN A 80 3.94 16.70 15.12
C GLN A 80 4.30 17.11 13.69
N GLN A 81 5.21 18.08 13.52
CA GLN A 81 5.66 18.52 12.20
C GLN A 81 6.48 17.44 11.48
N GLU A 82 7.34 16.73 12.19
CA GLU A 82 8.09 15.59 11.64
C GLU A 82 7.14 14.46 11.20
N PHE A 83 6.14 14.11 12.02
CA PHE A 83 5.13 13.12 11.63
C PHE A 83 4.29 13.57 10.44
N ALA A 84 3.90 14.85 10.37
CA ALA A 84 3.12 15.39 9.26
C ALA A 84 3.90 15.34 7.93
N SER A 85 5.17 15.75 7.95
CA SER A 85 6.03 15.69 6.76
C SER A 85 6.33 14.24 6.34
N GLY A 86 6.57 13.35 7.30
CA GLY A 86 6.70 11.91 7.07
C GLY A 86 5.47 11.31 6.40
N ARG A 87 4.27 11.60 6.90
CA ARG A 87 3.00 11.14 6.29
C ARG A 87 2.85 11.61 4.85
N GLN A 88 3.12 12.89 4.57
CA GLN A 88 3.02 13.43 3.22
C GLN A 88 3.93 12.70 2.23
N SER A 89 5.16 12.36 2.64
CA SER A 89 6.08 11.60 1.80
C SER A 89 5.58 10.17 1.53
N ILE A 90 5.04 9.49 2.55
CA ILE A 90 4.49 8.14 2.44
C ILE A 90 3.26 8.15 1.53
N ASP A 91 2.36 9.11 1.68
CA ASP A 91 1.15 9.23 0.86
C ASP A 91 1.52 9.50 -0.60
N GLY A 92 2.52 10.35 -0.86
CA GLY A 92 3.05 10.57 -2.20
C GLY A 92 3.64 9.30 -2.83
N GLN A 93 4.40 8.51 -2.06
CA GLN A 93 4.94 7.23 -2.52
C GLN A 93 3.83 6.21 -2.81
N ARG A 94 2.83 6.11 -1.94
CA ARG A 94 1.66 5.24 -2.14
C ARG A 94 0.92 5.60 -3.42
N GLN A 95 0.67 6.88 -3.64
CA GLN A 95 -0.04 7.34 -4.82
C GLN A 95 0.74 7.06 -6.11
N LYS A 96 2.08 7.18 -6.07
CA LYS A 96 2.95 6.76 -7.18
C LYS A 96 2.83 5.26 -7.46
N LEU A 97 2.91 4.42 -6.42
CA LEU A 97 2.76 2.97 -6.55
C LEU A 97 1.38 2.57 -7.07
N ASP A 98 0.32 3.22 -6.62
CA ASP A 98 -1.05 2.94 -7.09
C ASP A 98 -1.22 3.36 -8.55
N ASN A 99 -0.63 4.48 -8.96
CA ASN A 99 -0.61 4.89 -10.36
C ASN A 99 0.17 3.90 -11.24
N GLU A 100 1.36 3.46 -10.80
CA GLU A 100 2.15 2.44 -11.51
C GLU A 100 1.40 1.11 -11.61
N ARG A 101 0.75 0.66 -10.53
CA ARG A 101 -0.10 -0.55 -10.54
C ARG A 101 -1.25 -0.42 -11.51
N ARG A 102 -1.91 0.74 -11.55
CA ARG A 102 -3.00 1.02 -12.48
C ARG A 102 -2.51 1.03 -13.92
N GLU A 103 -1.34 1.61 -14.18
CA GLU A 103 -0.72 1.63 -15.50
C GLU A 103 -0.40 0.21 -15.99
N ILE A 104 0.23 -0.62 -15.15
CA ILE A 104 0.53 -2.02 -15.46
C ILE A 104 -0.76 -2.81 -15.75
N ALA A 105 -1.82 -2.60 -14.96
CA ALA A 105 -3.11 -3.24 -15.20
C ALA A 105 -3.71 -2.82 -16.56
N THR A 106 -3.58 -1.53 -16.93
CA THR A 106 -4.04 -1.06 -18.24
C THR A 106 -3.20 -1.56 -19.41
N GLN A 107 -1.88 -1.72 -19.24
CA GLN A 107 -0.99 -2.29 -20.26
C GLN A 107 -1.33 -3.75 -20.53
N ARG A 108 -1.50 -4.57 -19.48
CA ARG A 108 -1.92 -5.99 -19.62
C ARG A 108 -3.26 -6.18 -20.29
N HIS A 109 -4.14 -5.17 -20.28
CA HIS A 109 -5.43 -5.24 -20.97
C HIS A 109 -5.32 -4.91 -22.47
N ARG A 110 -4.28 -4.18 -22.90
CA ARG A 110 -4.06 -3.78 -24.30
C ARG A 110 -3.22 -4.78 -25.08
N ASP A 111 -2.24 -5.41 -24.42
CA ASP A 111 -1.40 -6.45 -25.03
C ASP A 111 -2.17 -7.63 -25.66
N PRO A 112 -3.22 -8.21 -25.03
CA PRO A 112 -3.96 -9.30 -25.64
C PRO A 112 -4.73 -8.88 -26.90
N LEU A 113 -5.11 -7.61 -27.03
CA LEU A 113 -5.86 -7.12 -28.19
C LEU A 113 -4.98 -7.04 -29.44
N ILE A 114 -3.73 -6.61 -29.29
CA ILE A 114 -2.77 -6.51 -30.39
C ILE A 114 -2.31 -7.91 -30.81
N ALA A 115 -2.04 -8.79 -29.85
CA ALA A 115 -1.64 -10.17 -30.12
C ALA A 115 -2.74 -10.96 -30.86
N THR A 116 -4.00 -10.81 -30.44
CA THR A 116 -5.13 -11.48 -31.10
C THR A 116 -5.38 -10.93 -32.51
N ALA A 117 -5.28 -9.61 -32.71
CA ALA A 117 -5.41 -9.02 -34.04
C ALA A 117 -4.33 -9.53 -35.01
N LEU A 118 -3.09 -9.67 -34.57
CA LEU A 118 -2.00 -10.25 -35.37
C LEU A 118 -2.22 -11.73 -35.70
N LEU A 119 -2.66 -12.53 -34.73
CA LEU A 119 -2.96 -13.95 -34.98
C LEU A 119 -4.13 -14.11 -35.96
N GLN A 120 -5.16 -13.28 -35.85
CA GLN A 120 -6.29 -13.29 -36.77
C GLN A 120 -5.87 -12.89 -38.20
N THR A 121 -5.03 -11.88 -38.38
CA THR A 121 -4.56 -11.49 -39.72
C THR A 121 -3.70 -12.57 -40.36
N VAL A 122 -2.78 -13.21 -39.60
CA VAL A 122 -1.98 -14.33 -40.11
C VAL A 122 -2.89 -15.48 -40.53
N THR A 123 -3.89 -15.83 -39.71
CA THR A 123 -4.82 -16.92 -40.01
C THR A 123 -5.66 -16.62 -41.25
N LEU A 124 -6.13 -15.37 -41.40
CA LEU A 124 -6.84 -14.92 -42.58
C LEU A 124 -5.98 -14.99 -43.84
N ILE A 125 -4.70 -14.59 -43.76
CA ILE A 125 -3.75 -14.69 -44.87
C ILE A 125 -3.53 -16.15 -45.26
N VAL A 126 -3.28 -17.04 -44.30
CA VAL A 126 -3.07 -18.48 -44.54
C VAL A 126 -4.32 -19.10 -45.19
N ALA A 127 -5.52 -18.72 -44.78
CA ALA A 127 -6.77 -19.19 -45.37
C ALA A 127 -7.05 -18.58 -46.77
N ALA A 128 -6.66 -17.33 -47.00
CA ALA A 128 -6.84 -16.66 -48.29
C ALA A 128 -5.84 -17.14 -49.34
N LEU A 129 -4.64 -17.55 -48.94
CA LEU A 129 -3.55 -17.97 -49.83
C LEU A 129 -3.94 -19.13 -50.78
N PRO A 130 -4.53 -20.26 -50.32
CA PRO A 130 -4.99 -21.32 -51.23
C PRO A 130 -6.13 -20.84 -52.13
N LEU A 131 -6.99 -19.94 -51.65
CA LEU A 131 -8.09 -19.38 -52.44
C LEU A 131 -7.56 -18.52 -53.60
N VAL A 132 -6.57 -17.67 -53.32
CA VAL A 132 -5.88 -16.83 -54.32
C VAL A 132 -5.13 -17.72 -55.33
N LEU A 133 -4.44 -18.76 -54.86
CA LEU A 133 -3.76 -19.72 -55.73
C LEU A 133 -4.74 -20.36 -56.71
N LEU A 134 -5.90 -20.81 -56.23
CA LEU A 134 -6.94 -21.43 -57.05
C LEU A 134 -7.53 -20.43 -58.06
N LEU A 135 -7.74 -19.18 -57.64
CA LEU A 135 -8.19 -18.09 -58.52
C LEU A 135 -7.17 -17.79 -59.63
N LEU A 136 -5.88 -17.76 -59.29
CA LEU A 136 -4.79 -17.59 -60.26
C LEU A 136 -4.73 -18.75 -61.24
N LEU A 137 -4.89 -19.99 -60.77
CA LEU A 137 -4.91 -21.19 -61.62
C LEU A 137 -6.07 -21.15 -62.62
N ILE A 138 -7.28 -20.81 -62.15
CA ILE A 138 -8.46 -20.64 -63.03
C ILE A 138 -8.25 -19.50 -64.04
N ARG A 139 -7.64 -18.40 -63.61
CA ARG A 139 -7.38 -17.26 -64.49
C ARG A 139 -6.30 -17.58 -65.52
N ALA A 140 -5.27 -18.33 -65.14
CA ALA A 140 -4.23 -18.81 -66.03
C ALA A 140 -4.81 -19.77 -67.08
N THR A 141 -5.59 -20.78 -66.66
CA THR A 141 -6.22 -21.72 -67.60
C THR A 141 -7.28 -21.08 -68.50
N ARG A 142 -7.93 -20.00 -68.06
CA ARG A 142 -8.80 -19.18 -68.93
C ARG A 142 -8.04 -18.33 -69.95
N ASN A 143 -6.83 -17.91 -69.60
CA ASN A 143 -6.00 -17.06 -70.46
C ASN A 143 -5.13 -17.88 -71.42
N GLU A 144 -4.87 -19.14 -71.11
CA GLU A 144 -4.34 -20.10 -72.07
C GLU A 144 -5.48 -20.47 -73.04
N PRO A 145 -5.45 -20.06 -74.33
CA PRO A 145 -6.28 -20.72 -75.30
C PRO A 145 -5.80 -22.16 -75.35
N VAL A 146 -6.57 -23.08 -74.77
CA VAL A 146 -6.37 -24.52 -74.95
C VAL A 146 -6.14 -24.70 -76.44
N GLN A 147 -4.94 -25.15 -76.79
CA GLN A 147 -4.58 -25.39 -78.18
C GLN A 147 -5.60 -26.42 -78.66
N LEU A 148 -6.59 -25.95 -79.44
CA LEU A 148 -7.66 -26.74 -80.06
C LEU A 148 -7.22 -28.15 -80.48
N PRO A 149 -6.03 -28.35 -81.10
CA PRO A 149 -5.58 -29.69 -81.48
C PRO A 149 -5.36 -30.65 -80.30
N LEU A 150 -4.95 -30.19 -79.12
CA LEU A 150 -4.69 -31.05 -77.96
C LEU A 150 -6.00 -31.50 -77.29
N ALA A 151 -7.02 -30.64 -77.27
CA ALA A 151 -8.34 -30.98 -76.77
C ALA A 151 -9.08 -31.93 -77.71
N GLU A 152 -8.95 -31.72 -79.02
CA GLU A 152 -9.52 -32.61 -80.04
C GLU A 152 -8.84 -33.99 -80.01
N LEU A 153 -7.51 -34.05 -79.85
CA LEU A 153 -6.76 -35.30 -79.68
C LEU A 153 -7.15 -36.07 -78.40
N LEU A 154 -7.44 -35.37 -77.29
CA LEU A 154 -7.88 -36.01 -76.05
C LEU A 154 -9.32 -36.53 -76.14
N VAL A 155 -10.20 -35.81 -76.84
CA VAL A 155 -11.58 -36.24 -77.09
C VAL A 155 -11.60 -37.45 -78.03
N GLU A 156 -10.74 -37.45 -79.05
CA GLU A 156 -10.60 -38.56 -79.97
C GLU A 156 -10.04 -39.82 -79.29
N ASP A 157 -9.10 -39.68 -78.35
CA ASP A 157 -8.57 -40.81 -77.56
C ASP A 157 -9.55 -41.29 -76.46
N LEU A 158 -10.42 -40.41 -75.92
CA LEU A 158 -11.49 -40.80 -74.98
C LEU A 158 -12.65 -41.54 -75.66
N VAL A 159 -12.90 -41.24 -76.93
CA VAL A 159 -13.98 -41.87 -77.73
C VAL A 159 -13.47 -43.11 -78.49
N ALA A 160 -12.15 -43.26 -78.65
CA ALA A 160 -11.54 -44.42 -79.27
C ALA A 160 -11.74 -45.70 -78.43
N GLU A 161 -12.13 -46.78 -79.09
CA GLU A 161 -12.42 -48.09 -78.47
C GLU A 161 -11.18 -48.78 -77.85
N LYS A 162 -9.98 -48.24 -78.12
CA LYS A 162 -8.71 -48.61 -77.48
C LYS A 162 -7.90 -47.33 -77.21
N PRO A 163 -7.67 -46.94 -75.94
CA PRO A 163 -6.84 -45.79 -75.61
C PRO A 163 -5.39 -46.11 -75.96
N LEU A 164 -4.75 -45.28 -76.79
CA LEU A 164 -3.36 -45.47 -77.22
C LEU A 164 -2.36 -44.76 -76.28
N LEU A 165 -2.82 -43.79 -75.48
CA LEU A 165 -1.96 -42.94 -74.64
C LEU A 165 -1.92 -43.34 -73.16
N PHE A 166 -2.85 -44.18 -72.69
CA PHE A 166 -2.80 -44.72 -71.33
C PHE A 166 -2.06 -46.07 -71.33
N PRO A 167 -0.90 -46.22 -70.66
CA PRO A 167 -0.36 -47.55 -70.40
C PRO A 167 -1.41 -48.31 -69.59
N GLY A 168 -1.85 -49.46 -70.11
CA GLY A 168 -2.82 -50.33 -69.45
C GLY A 168 -2.41 -50.65 -68.02
N PRO A 169 -3.37 -51.00 -67.15
CA PRO A 169 -3.13 -51.16 -65.72
C PRO A 169 -1.99 -52.14 -65.47
N VAL A 170 -0.88 -51.62 -64.96
CA VAL A 170 0.25 -52.42 -64.51
C VAL A 170 -0.24 -53.16 -63.28
N SER A 171 -0.65 -54.42 -63.46
CA SER A 171 -1.12 -55.29 -62.38
C SER A 171 0.04 -55.54 -61.41
N PRO A 172 -0.02 -55.08 -60.14
CA PRO A 172 1.07 -55.22 -59.19
C PRO A 172 0.95 -56.59 -58.51
N GLN A 173 1.28 -57.67 -59.23
CA GLN A 173 1.33 -59.02 -58.66
C GLN A 173 2.48 -59.83 -59.26
N ARG A 174 3.73 -59.41 -59.03
CA ARG A 174 4.88 -60.33 -58.95
C ARG A 174 6.17 -59.69 -58.42
N ALA A 175 6.18 -59.34 -57.14
CA ALA A 175 7.43 -59.12 -56.42
C ALA A 175 7.29 -59.50 -54.94
N LEU A 176 6.70 -60.66 -54.69
CA LEU A 176 6.84 -61.37 -53.42
C LEU A 176 7.17 -62.81 -53.77
N ILE A 177 8.26 -63.30 -53.16
CA ILE A 177 8.80 -64.68 -53.17
C ILE A 177 9.93 -64.92 -54.17
N SER A 178 11.16 -64.88 -53.66
CA SER A 178 11.97 -66.11 -53.61
C SER A 178 12.70 -66.22 -52.26
N PRO A 179 12.76 -67.41 -51.63
CA PRO A 179 13.38 -67.67 -50.31
C PRO A 179 14.80 -68.27 -50.40
N ASP A 180 15.44 -68.34 -49.21
CA ASP A 180 16.62 -69.13 -48.73
C ASP A 180 18.04 -68.59 -49.01
N GLU A 181 18.76 -68.01 -48.02
CA GLU A 181 19.62 -68.57 -46.92
C GLU A 181 21.04 -68.99 -47.38
N PRO A 182 22.13 -69.05 -46.54
CA PRO A 182 22.26 -68.88 -45.07
C PRO A 182 23.54 -68.12 -44.56
N ALA A 183 23.56 -67.89 -43.23
CA ALA A 183 24.69 -67.84 -42.27
C ALA A 183 25.92 -66.92 -42.46
N GLU A 184 26.18 -66.01 -41.49
CA GLU A 184 27.43 -65.97 -40.69
C GLU A 184 27.31 -64.96 -39.53
N SER A 185 27.43 -65.44 -38.28
CA SER A 185 27.91 -64.65 -37.13
C SER A 185 29.33 -65.14 -36.84
N PRO A 186 30.26 -64.31 -36.34
CA PRO A 186 30.34 -64.19 -34.88
C PRO A 186 30.97 -62.88 -34.30
N ASP A 187 30.73 -62.71 -32.99
CA ASP A 187 31.61 -62.19 -31.93
C ASP A 187 32.08 -60.71 -31.90
N THR A 188 31.54 -59.88 -30.99
CA THR A 188 31.91 -59.57 -29.57
C THR A 188 32.72 -58.24 -29.46
N PRO A 189 33.03 -57.70 -28.25
CA PRO A 189 32.20 -56.81 -27.44
C PRO A 189 32.94 -55.49 -27.09
N ASP A 190 32.45 -54.73 -26.10
CA ASP A 190 33.12 -53.59 -25.41
C ASP A 190 32.96 -52.25 -26.16
N VAL A 191 32.55 -51.12 -25.56
CA VAL A 191 33.07 -50.40 -24.38
C VAL A 191 31.89 -49.57 -23.83
N GLY A 192 31.56 -49.58 -22.53
CA GLY A 192 32.07 -48.60 -21.56
C GLY A 192 31.75 -47.17 -22.01
N GLU A 193 30.94 -46.37 -21.34
CA GLU A 193 31.36 -45.51 -20.20
C GLU A 193 30.32 -44.36 -20.10
N PRO A 194 30.35 -43.48 -19.09
CA PRO A 194 29.31 -43.42 -18.07
C PRO A 194 28.48 -42.13 -18.13
N SER A 195 27.26 -42.21 -17.62
CA SER A 195 26.41 -41.04 -17.36
C SER A 195 26.83 -40.37 -16.05
N ASP A 196 27.81 -39.46 -16.13
CA ASP A 196 28.17 -38.57 -15.02
C ASP A 196 27.09 -37.48 -14.80
N ARG A 197 26.42 -37.59 -13.65
CA ARG A 197 26.07 -36.47 -12.76
C ARG A 197 27.37 -36.07 -12.03
N PRO A 198 27.60 -34.85 -11.50
CA PRO A 198 26.64 -33.92 -10.87
C PRO A 198 26.94 -32.43 -11.25
N THR A 199 26.23 -31.40 -10.81
CA THR A 199 26.40 -30.75 -9.50
C THR A 199 25.23 -29.80 -9.25
N GLY A 200 24.44 -30.14 -8.23
CA GLY A 200 23.75 -29.14 -7.44
C GLY A 200 24.71 -28.69 -6.33
N SER A 201 25.12 -27.45 -6.39
CA SER A 201 25.58 -26.57 -5.31
C SER A 201 25.79 -25.23 -6.02
N ASP A 202 25.13 -24.16 -5.61
CA ASP A 202 25.68 -23.41 -4.49
C ASP A 202 24.67 -22.49 -3.77
N PRO A 203 25.05 -22.04 -2.56
CA PRO A 203 24.21 -21.35 -1.59
C PRO A 203 24.42 -19.83 -1.58
N GLU A 204 23.74 -19.18 -0.63
CA GLU A 204 24.03 -17.86 -0.03
C GLU A 204 23.87 -16.59 -0.89
N THR A 205 22.81 -15.83 -0.62
CA THR A 205 22.89 -14.57 0.15
C THR A 205 21.51 -14.11 0.62
#